data_AF-A0A238ZTG0-F1
#
_entry.id   AF-A0A238ZTG0-F1
#
_cell.length_a   1.000
_cell.length_b   1.000
_cell.length_c   1.000
_cell.angle_alpha   90.00
_cell.angle_beta   90.00
_cell.angle_gamma   90.00
#
_symmetry.space_group_name_H-M   'P 1'
#
loop_
_entity.id
_entity.type
_entity.pdbx_description
1 polymer ?
#
loop_
_entity_poly.entity_id
_entity_poly.type
_entity_poly.pdbx_seq_one_letter_code
_entity_poly.pdbx_strand_id
1 'polypeptide(L)'
;METLTQQQVQEYYGRQLRTQDDLQTNACCTDDIPLEHRQILAQLEPEVLEKYYGCGVAVPPAVEGCTVLDLGSGSGRDAYLLSKLVGEQGHVIGVDMTEEQLAVARRHVQAHTERFGYQQPNVEFRHGYIEDLRTANIPDNSVDVVVSNCVINLSTDKEATYREIFRVLKPGGELHISDVFADRRIPEVLRQDPVLYGECLSGAMYTEDFRRLLHHIGIRDYRLTASRLLTIGNPEIEQKVGNIKFYSLTVRAFKLPHLEDRCEDHGQVATYLGTLPGHPHAFSLDDHHRFETGRPMLVCGNTAAMVGETRYATHFRVIGDQSQHFGLFDCGPSPAVGADDASAAGGCGC
;
A
#
# COMPACT_ATOMS: atom_id res chain seq x y z
N MET A 1 -22.98 0.74 -17.15
CA MET A 1 -21.63 1.30 -17.37
C MET A 1 -20.59 0.51 -16.60
N GLU A 2 -20.77 0.25 -15.30
CA GLU A 2 -19.85 -0.54 -14.46
C GLU A 2 -19.41 -1.89 -15.06
N THR A 3 -20.35 -2.70 -15.55
CA THR A 3 -20.04 -4.03 -16.13
C THR A 3 -19.18 -3.93 -17.40
N LEU A 4 -19.33 -2.84 -18.16
CA LEU A 4 -18.57 -2.61 -19.39
C LEU A 4 -17.12 -2.22 -19.06
N THR A 5 -16.93 -1.38 -18.03
CA THR A 5 -15.60 -0.98 -17.55
C THR A 5 -14.83 -2.15 -16.93
N GLN A 6 -15.49 -3.01 -16.14
CA GLN A 6 -14.85 -4.21 -15.59
C GLN A 6 -14.41 -5.18 -16.69
N GLN A 7 -15.24 -5.42 -17.71
CA GLN A 7 -14.88 -6.23 -18.87
C GLN A 7 -13.71 -5.65 -19.65
N GLN A 8 -13.66 -4.32 -19.82
CA GLN A 8 -12.54 -3.64 -20.47
C GLN A 8 -11.23 -3.81 -19.70
N VAL A 9 -11.24 -3.71 -18.37
CA VAL A 9 -10.05 -3.97 -17.53
C VAL A 9 -9.61 -5.42 -17.64
N GLN A 10 -10.55 -6.37 -17.53
CA GLN A 10 -10.26 -7.80 -17.67
C GLN A 10 -9.66 -8.13 -19.04
N GLU A 11 -10.19 -7.56 -20.11
CA GLU A 11 -9.67 -7.78 -21.46
C GLU A 11 -8.28 -7.15 -21.65
N TYR A 12 -8.07 -5.94 -21.12
CA TYR A 12 -6.80 -5.24 -21.20
C TYR A 12 -5.67 -6.00 -20.49
N TYR A 13 -5.86 -6.36 -19.21
CA TYR A 13 -4.85 -7.08 -18.41
C TYR A 13 -4.81 -8.60 -18.65
N GLY A 14 -5.90 -9.20 -19.12
CA GLY A 14 -5.99 -10.64 -19.40
C GLY A 14 -5.55 -11.04 -20.80
N ARG A 15 -5.67 -10.15 -21.80
CA ARG A 15 -5.42 -10.51 -23.22
C ARG A 15 -4.56 -9.54 -24.00
N GLN A 16 -4.63 -8.24 -23.71
CA GLN A 16 -3.93 -7.22 -24.51
C GLN A 16 -2.50 -7.00 -24.02
N LEU A 17 -2.29 -6.86 -22.71
CA LEU A 17 -0.97 -6.80 -22.10
C LEU A 17 -0.30 -8.18 -22.12
N ARG A 18 0.89 -8.27 -22.71
CA ARG A 18 1.70 -9.49 -22.75
C ARG A 18 3.01 -9.33 -22.00
N THR A 19 3.63 -8.15 -22.03
CA THR A 19 4.85 -7.83 -21.25
C THR A 19 4.77 -6.41 -20.67
N GLN A 20 5.70 -6.04 -19.77
CA GLN A 20 5.79 -4.68 -19.23
C GLN A 20 6.08 -3.63 -20.31
N ASP A 21 6.70 -4.03 -21.43
CA ASP A 21 6.99 -3.14 -22.56
C ASP A 21 5.74 -2.67 -23.32
N ASP A 22 4.58 -3.30 -23.07
CA ASP A 22 3.30 -2.90 -23.67
C ASP A 22 2.68 -1.65 -22.99
N LEU A 23 3.18 -1.26 -21.80
CA LEU A 23 2.75 -0.08 -21.06
C LEU A 23 3.12 1.22 -21.80
N GLN A 24 2.19 2.16 -21.89
CA GLN A 24 2.35 3.42 -22.62
C GLN A 24 2.98 4.54 -21.77
N THR A 25 3.13 4.31 -20.46
CA THR A 25 3.73 5.25 -19.51
C THR A 25 4.68 4.56 -18.55
N ASN A 26 5.61 5.31 -17.97
CA ASN A 26 6.45 4.85 -16.87
C ASN A 26 5.82 5.10 -15.49
N ALA A 27 4.54 5.48 -15.43
CA ALA A 27 3.80 5.67 -14.19
C ALA A 27 3.86 4.42 -13.33
N CYS A 28 4.01 3.26 -13.97
CA CYS A 28 4.02 1.96 -13.33
C CYS A 28 5.38 1.29 -13.15
N CYS A 29 6.48 2.03 -13.28
CA CYS A 29 7.83 1.48 -13.11
C CYS A 29 8.50 2.04 -11.84
N THR A 30 9.11 1.16 -11.03
CA THR A 30 9.99 1.55 -9.92
C THR A 30 11.25 0.68 -9.89
N ASP A 31 12.41 1.28 -9.67
CA ASP A 31 13.71 0.58 -9.62
C ASP A 31 14.21 0.25 -8.19
N ASP A 32 13.52 0.72 -7.14
CA ASP A 32 14.00 0.64 -5.75
C ASP A 32 13.42 -0.54 -4.96
N ILE A 33 13.72 -1.77 -5.39
CA ILE A 33 13.37 -2.99 -4.63
C ILE A 33 14.51 -3.33 -3.65
N PRO A 34 14.23 -3.48 -2.33
CA PRO A 34 15.23 -3.89 -1.34
C PRO A 34 15.98 -5.17 -1.76
N LEU A 35 17.26 -5.27 -1.42
CA LEU A 35 18.11 -6.40 -1.83
C LEU A 35 17.52 -7.76 -1.41
N GLU A 36 16.99 -7.85 -0.20
CA GLU A 36 16.34 -9.06 0.32
C GLU A 36 15.14 -9.47 -0.54
N HIS A 37 14.27 -8.52 -0.89
CA HIS A 37 13.13 -8.79 -1.77
C HIS A 37 13.59 -9.19 -3.18
N ARG A 38 14.66 -8.57 -3.72
CA ARG A 38 15.25 -8.98 -5.00
C ARG A 38 15.78 -10.41 -4.97
N GLN A 39 16.40 -10.84 -3.87
CA GLN A 39 16.88 -12.20 -3.69
C GLN A 39 15.74 -13.22 -3.65
N ILE A 40 14.59 -12.86 -3.07
CA ILE A 40 13.39 -13.71 -3.08
C ILE A 40 12.77 -13.72 -4.47
N LEU A 41 12.62 -12.56 -5.13
CA LEU A 41 12.10 -12.46 -6.49
C LEU A 41 12.90 -13.30 -7.49
N ALA A 42 14.23 -13.35 -7.34
CA ALA A 42 15.11 -14.18 -8.17
C ALA A 42 14.89 -15.70 -7.98
N GLN A 43 14.17 -16.11 -6.92
CA GLN A 43 13.78 -17.49 -6.69
C GLN A 43 12.41 -17.82 -7.29
N LEU A 44 11.63 -16.84 -7.74
CA LEU A 44 10.28 -17.10 -8.26
C LEU A 44 10.33 -17.73 -9.67
N GLU A 45 9.26 -18.44 -10.02
CA GLU A 45 9.11 -19.00 -11.36
C GLU A 45 9.06 -17.89 -12.43
N PRO A 46 9.81 -18.02 -13.55
CA PRO A 46 9.87 -16.97 -14.58
C PRO A 46 8.50 -16.59 -15.14
N GLU A 47 7.60 -17.55 -15.35
CA GLU A 47 6.25 -17.29 -15.87
C GLU A 47 5.42 -16.40 -14.93
N VAL A 48 5.67 -16.47 -13.62
CA VAL A 48 5.04 -15.57 -12.63
C VAL A 48 5.56 -14.15 -12.80
N LEU A 49 6.87 -13.99 -13.01
CA LEU A 49 7.51 -12.68 -13.13
C LEU A 49 7.19 -11.98 -14.45
N GLU A 50 7.16 -12.72 -15.57
CA GLU A 50 6.95 -12.17 -16.92
C GLU A 50 5.54 -11.58 -17.11
N LYS A 51 4.55 -12.08 -16.36
CA LYS A 51 3.13 -11.67 -16.46
C LYS A 51 2.71 -10.67 -15.37
N TYR A 52 3.67 -9.92 -14.81
CA TYR A 52 3.41 -8.95 -13.75
C TYR A 52 3.41 -7.50 -14.28
N TYR A 53 2.36 -6.75 -13.96
CA TYR A 53 2.10 -5.40 -14.48
C TYR A 53 1.99 -4.32 -13.38
N GLY A 54 2.41 -4.60 -12.15
CA GLY A 54 2.32 -3.64 -11.04
C GLY A 54 3.58 -2.78 -10.87
N CYS A 55 3.48 -1.77 -10.01
CA CYS A 55 4.49 -0.74 -9.89
C CYS A 55 5.31 -0.92 -8.60
N GLY A 56 6.39 -1.71 -8.68
CA GLY A 56 7.27 -1.98 -7.54
C GLY A 56 6.82 -3.10 -6.63
N VAL A 57 7.01 -2.95 -5.32
CA VAL A 57 6.68 -3.95 -4.29
C VAL A 57 6.11 -3.22 -3.07
N ALA A 58 4.83 -3.45 -2.76
CA ALA A 58 4.16 -2.89 -1.58
C ALA A 58 4.20 -3.88 -0.40
N VAL A 59 5.39 -4.12 0.15
CA VAL A 59 5.59 -5.07 1.25
C VAL A 59 5.73 -4.31 2.58
N PRO A 60 4.79 -4.45 3.51
CA PRO A 60 4.96 -3.90 4.85
C PRO A 60 5.98 -4.71 5.66
N PRO A 61 6.69 -4.07 6.59
CA PRO A 61 7.53 -4.78 7.55
C PRO A 61 6.68 -5.50 8.61
N ALA A 62 7.31 -6.40 9.36
CA ALA A 62 6.70 -7.19 10.44
C ALA A 62 5.58 -8.14 9.98
N VAL A 63 5.81 -8.91 8.90
CA VAL A 63 4.78 -9.82 8.32
C VAL A 63 4.98 -11.29 8.66
N GLU A 64 6.05 -11.66 9.37
CA GLU A 64 6.29 -13.04 9.78
C GLU A 64 5.09 -13.59 10.59
N GLY A 65 4.61 -14.78 10.21
CA GLY A 65 3.43 -15.43 10.80
C GLY A 65 2.08 -14.78 10.48
N CYS A 66 2.03 -13.69 9.71
CA CYS A 66 0.78 -13.00 9.40
C CYS A 66 -0.03 -13.73 8.33
N THR A 67 -1.35 -13.53 8.38
CA THR A 67 -2.24 -13.76 7.23
C THR A 67 -2.31 -12.49 6.39
N VAL A 68 -1.82 -12.53 5.16
CA VAL A 68 -1.76 -11.40 4.23
C VAL A 68 -2.72 -11.61 3.06
N LEU A 69 -3.50 -10.59 2.72
CA LEU A 69 -4.37 -10.57 1.53
C LEU A 69 -3.77 -9.65 0.47
N ASP A 70 -3.50 -10.19 -0.71
CA ASP A 70 -3.01 -9.47 -1.89
C ASP A 70 -4.17 -9.22 -2.87
N LEU A 71 -4.52 -7.95 -3.07
CA LEU A 71 -5.64 -7.52 -3.92
C LEU A 71 -5.17 -7.19 -5.34
N GLY A 72 -5.70 -7.95 -6.30
CA GLY A 72 -5.27 -7.96 -7.69
C GLY A 72 -3.94 -8.68 -7.85
N SER A 73 -3.87 -9.91 -7.32
CA SER A 73 -2.62 -10.66 -7.23
C SER A 73 -2.02 -11.06 -8.58
N GLY A 74 -2.79 -10.99 -9.67
CA GLY A 74 -2.38 -11.38 -11.01
C GLY A 74 -1.80 -12.79 -11.05
N SER A 75 -0.64 -12.93 -11.70
CA SER A 75 0.15 -14.18 -11.77
C SER A 75 0.76 -14.60 -10.43
N GLY A 76 0.67 -13.77 -9.39
CA GLY A 76 1.07 -14.08 -8.02
C GLY A 76 2.46 -13.59 -7.60
N ARG A 77 3.12 -12.69 -8.35
CA ARG A 77 4.48 -12.20 -8.00
C ARG A 77 4.58 -11.71 -6.55
N ASP A 78 3.73 -10.77 -6.17
CA ASP A 78 3.77 -10.14 -4.84
C ASP A 78 3.27 -11.14 -3.79
N ALA A 79 2.22 -11.91 -4.07
CA ALA A 79 1.75 -13.01 -3.22
C ALA A 79 2.85 -14.07 -2.91
N TYR A 80 3.67 -14.47 -3.90
CA TYR A 80 4.76 -15.41 -3.67
C TYR A 80 5.95 -14.81 -2.93
N LEU A 81 6.26 -13.54 -3.19
CA LEU A 81 7.22 -12.80 -2.38
C LEU A 81 6.77 -12.75 -0.92
N LEU A 82 5.51 -12.41 -0.67
CA LEU A 82 4.91 -12.40 0.66
C LEU A 82 4.88 -13.78 1.29
N SER A 83 4.58 -14.84 0.52
CA SER A 83 4.62 -16.23 0.98
C SER A 83 5.96 -16.59 1.61
N LYS A 84 7.07 -16.09 1.04
CA LYS A 84 8.40 -16.28 1.65
C LYS A 84 8.59 -15.46 2.92
N LEU A 85 8.11 -14.22 2.94
CA LEU A 85 8.31 -13.27 4.04
C LEU A 85 7.44 -13.58 5.27
N VAL A 86 6.21 -14.06 5.07
CA VAL A 86 5.35 -14.49 6.17
C VAL A 86 5.82 -15.81 6.78
N GLY A 87 6.65 -16.59 6.06
CA GLY A 87 7.18 -17.86 6.51
C GLY A 87 6.16 -18.99 6.50
N GLU A 88 6.60 -20.20 6.84
CA GLU A 88 5.78 -21.43 6.79
C GLU A 88 4.54 -21.38 7.70
N GLN A 89 4.59 -20.58 8.77
CA GLN A 89 3.48 -20.42 9.73
C GLN A 89 2.54 -19.26 9.38
N GLY A 90 2.92 -18.40 8.44
CA GLY A 90 2.04 -17.37 7.89
C GLY A 90 1.19 -17.92 6.76
N HIS A 91 0.32 -17.08 6.19
CA HIS A 91 -0.55 -17.46 5.08
C HIS A 91 -0.77 -16.28 4.14
N VAL A 92 -0.82 -16.53 2.83
CA VAL A 92 -1.08 -15.51 1.82
C VAL A 92 -2.29 -15.90 0.98
N ILE A 93 -3.20 -14.96 0.80
CA ILE A 93 -4.36 -15.11 -0.06
C ILE A 93 -4.24 -14.09 -1.19
N GLY A 94 -4.12 -14.54 -2.43
CA GLY A 94 -4.23 -13.67 -3.60
C GLY A 94 -5.66 -13.66 -4.13
N VAL A 95 -6.22 -12.49 -4.39
CA VAL A 95 -7.52 -12.33 -5.07
C VAL A 95 -7.31 -11.62 -6.40
N ASP A 96 -7.83 -12.18 -7.48
CA ASP A 96 -7.85 -11.54 -8.79
C ASP A 96 -9.16 -11.84 -9.53
N MET A 97 -9.54 -10.97 -10.46
CA MET A 97 -10.73 -11.14 -11.29
C MET A 97 -10.45 -11.91 -12.60
N THR A 98 -9.17 -12.20 -12.90
CA THR A 98 -8.73 -12.76 -14.18
C THR A 98 -8.33 -14.23 -14.02
N GLU A 99 -9.15 -15.16 -14.50
CA GLU A 99 -8.85 -16.60 -14.38
C GLU A 99 -7.57 -17.02 -15.13
N GLU A 100 -7.21 -16.37 -16.23
CA GLU A 100 -5.98 -16.64 -16.96
C GLU A 100 -4.73 -16.32 -16.12
N GLN A 101 -4.77 -15.25 -15.33
CA GLN A 101 -3.69 -14.88 -14.41
C GLN A 101 -3.65 -15.83 -13.20
N LEU A 102 -4.81 -16.13 -12.62
CA LEU A 102 -4.91 -17.08 -11.52
C LEU A 102 -4.48 -18.49 -11.91
N ALA A 103 -4.69 -18.92 -13.15
CA ALA A 103 -4.22 -20.21 -13.65
C ALA A 103 -2.68 -20.30 -13.61
N VAL A 104 -1.98 -19.22 -13.96
CA VAL A 104 -0.51 -19.10 -13.83
C VAL A 104 -0.11 -19.09 -12.36
N ALA A 105 -0.81 -18.33 -11.52
CA ALA A 105 -0.52 -18.30 -10.10
C ALA A 105 -0.66 -19.69 -9.47
N ARG A 106 -1.80 -20.35 -9.65
CA ARG A 106 -2.14 -21.64 -9.03
C ARG A 106 -1.20 -22.78 -9.45
N ARG A 107 -0.80 -22.87 -10.73
CA ARG A 107 0.04 -23.98 -11.22
C ARG A 107 1.45 -23.99 -10.61
N HIS A 108 1.92 -22.86 -10.09
CA HIS A 108 3.26 -22.71 -9.53
C HIS A 108 3.31 -22.84 -8.00
N VAL A 109 2.17 -23.10 -7.33
CA VAL A 109 2.08 -23.14 -5.86
C VAL A 109 3.02 -24.21 -5.28
N GLN A 110 2.97 -25.42 -5.85
CA GLN A 110 3.80 -26.52 -5.38
C GLN A 110 5.30 -26.24 -5.58
N ALA A 111 5.68 -25.68 -6.73
CA ALA A 111 7.07 -25.38 -7.05
C ALA A 111 7.69 -24.37 -6.07
N HIS A 112 6.94 -23.31 -5.72
CA HIS A 112 7.38 -22.34 -4.72
C HIS A 112 7.40 -22.93 -3.31
N THR A 113 6.41 -23.75 -2.95
CA THR A 113 6.36 -24.46 -1.65
C THR A 113 7.64 -25.27 -1.43
N GLU A 114 8.01 -26.09 -2.43
CA GLU A 114 9.23 -26.91 -2.40
C GLU A 114 10.50 -26.05 -2.39
N ARG A 115 10.56 -25.01 -3.24
CA ARG A 115 11.71 -24.11 -3.33
C ARG A 115 11.96 -23.33 -2.04
N PHE A 116 10.89 -22.97 -1.33
CA PHE A 116 10.99 -22.29 -0.04
C PHE A 116 11.25 -23.24 1.13
N GLY A 117 11.17 -24.56 0.90
CA GLY A 117 11.45 -25.60 1.89
C GLY A 117 10.28 -25.87 2.85
N TYR A 118 9.05 -25.56 2.43
CA TYR A 118 7.86 -25.71 3.26
C TYR A 118 7.22 -27.09 3.09
N GLN A 119 6.61 -27.60 4.16
CA GLN A 119 5.93 -28.89 4.17
C GLN A 119 4.56 -28.85 3.46
N GLN A 120 3.92 -27.69 3.46
CA GLN A 120 2.61 -27.44 2.87
C GLN A 120 2.59 -26.04 2.24
N PRO A 121 1.75 -25.81 1.22
CA PRO A 121 1.59 -24.47 0.66
C PRO A 121 1.00 -23.52 1.70
N ASN A 122 1.61 -22.34 1.82
CA ASN A 122 1.13 -21.24 2.65
C ASN A 122 0.55 -20.10 1.80
N VAL A 123 0.24 -20.37 0.52
CA VAL A 123 -0.33 -19.40 -0.41
C VAL A 123 -1.47 -20.04 -1.18
N GLU A 124 -2.56 -19.31 -1.34
CA GLU A 124 -3.72 -19.70 -2.14
C GLU A 124 -4.22 -18.53 -3.00
N PHE A 125 -4.91 -18.85 -4.10
CA PHE A 125 -5.36 -17.89 -5.09
C PHE A 125 -6.84 -18.06 -5.41
N ARG A 126 -7.64 -17.02 -5.18
CA ARG A 126 -9.10 -17.03 -5.27
C ARG A 126 -9.57 -16.08 -6.36
N HIS A 127 -10.56 -16.53 -7.12
CA HIS A 127 -11.21 -15.67 -8.11
C HIS A 127 -12.25 -14.80 -7.43
N GLY A 128 -12.23 -13.50 -7.71
CA GLY A 128 -13.22 -12.57 -7.17
C GLY A 128 -12.93 -11.11 -7.53
N TYR A 129 -13.89 -10.26 -7.21
CA TYR A 129 -13.77 -8.81 -7.33
C TYR A 129 -13.34 -8.22 -6.00
N ILE A 130 -12.46 -7.23 -6.02
CA ILE A 130 -11.94 -6.59 -4.80
C ILE A 130 -13.00 -5.74 -4.09
N GLU A 131 -14.07 -5.36 -4.82
CA GLU A 131 -15.27 -4.70 -4.33
C GLU A 131 -16.19 -5.64 -3.51
N ASP A 132 -16.03 -6.97 -3.63
CA ASP A 132 -16.87 -7.97 -2.95
C ASP A 132 -16.05 -9.22 -2.57
N LEU A 133 -15.24 -9.08 -1.52
CA LEU A 133 -14.40 -10.16 -1.00
C LEU A 133 -15.21 -11.29 -0.33
N ARG A 134 -16.52 -11.09 -0.07
CA ARG A 134 -17.38 -12.16 0.43
C ARG A 134 -17.56 -13.25 -0.63
N THR A 135 -17.68 -12.89 -1.90
CA THR A 135 -17.77 -13.88 -3.00
C THR A 135 -16.48 -14.67 -3.18
N ALA A 136 -15.33 -14.07 -2.84
CA ALA A 136 -14.03 -14.74 -2.73
C ALA A 136 -13.85 -15.54 -1.42
N ASN A 137 -14.91 -15.69 -0.62
CA ASN A 137 -14.94 -16.40 0.66
C ASN A 137 -13.94 -15.86 1.70
N ILE A 138 -13.73 -14.55 1.76
CA ILE A 138 -12.88 -13.91 2.78
C ILE A 138 -13.76 -13.45 3.97
N PRO A 139 -13.61 -14.09 5.15
CA PRO A 139 -14.42 -13.75 6.32
C PRO A 139 -14.13 -12.36 6.89
N ASP A 140 -15.03 -11.87 7.74
CA ASP A 140 -14.80 -10.66 8.52
C ASP A 140 -13.66 -10.90 9.53
N ASN A 141 -12.80 -9.90 9.75
CA ASN A 141 -11.71 -9.97 10.74
C ASN A 141 -10.80 -11.22 10.61
N SER A 142 -10.44 -11.63 9.39
CA SER A 142 -9.64 -12.83 9.14
C SER A 142 -8.20 -12.55 8.72
N VAL A 143 -7.87 -11.34 8.25
CA VAL A 143 -6.53 -11.01 7.72
C VAL A 143 -5.82 -9.97 8.59
N ASP A 144 -4.51 -10.13 8.76
CA ASP A 144 -3.68 -9.21 9.56
C ASP A 144 -3.26 -7.99 8.72
N VAL A 145 -2.98 -8.22 7.44
CA VAL A 145 -2.50 -7.20 6.51
C VAL A 145 -3.19 -7.36 5.17
N VAL A 146 -3.65 -6.24 4.60
CA VAL A 146 -4.10 -6.17 3.20
C VAL A 146 -3.08 -5.35 2.42
N VAL A 147 -2.59 -5.91 1.31
CA VAL A 147 -1.70 -5.22 0.38
C VAL A 147 -2.36 -5.09 -0.99
N SER A 148 -1.92 -4.08 -1.73
CA SER A 148 -2.27 -3.92 -3.15
C SER A 148 -1.24 -3.03 -3.82
N ASN A 149 -0.98 -3.29 -5.10
CA ASN A 149 -0.05 -2.51 -5.89
C ASN A 149 -0.70 -2.08 -7.21
N CYS A 150 -1.15 -0.82 -7.27
CA CYS A 150 -1.73 -0.17 -8.44
C CYS A 150 -2.96 -0.81 -9.07
N VAL A 151 -3.78 -1.48 -8.26
CA VAL A 151 -5.04 -2.12 -8.71
C VAL A 151 -6.27 -1.32 -8.30
N ILE A 152 -6.26 -0.65 -7.15
CA ILE A 152 -7.47 -0.01 -6.59
C ILE A 152 -7.96 1.13 -7.49
N ASN A 153 -7.07 1.81 -8.22
CA ASN A 153 -7.45 2.79 -9.21
C ASN A 153 -8.33 2.26 -10.34
N LEU A 154 -8.22 0.96 -10.66
CA LEU A 154 -9.05 0.27 -11.66
C LEU A 154 -10.40 -0.19 -11.08
N SER A 155 -10.60 -0.10 -9.76
CA SER A 155 -11.87 -0.39 -9.13
C SER A 155 -12.96 0.56 -9.59
N THR A 156 -14.11 -0.01 -9.93
CA THR A 156 -15.33 0.72 -10.31
C THR A 156 -16.07 1.29 -9.11
N ASP A 157 -15.92 0.68 -7.93
CA ASP A 157 -16.47 1.18 -6.66
C ASP A 157 -15.39 1.16 -5.58
N LYS A 158 -14.67 2.29 -5.49
CA LYS A 158 -13.59 2.45 -4.52
C LYS A 158 -14.11 2.47 -3.09
N GLU A 159 -15.31 2.98 -2.84
CA GLU A 159 -15.87 2.99 -1.49
C GLU A 159 -16.19 1.56 -1.02
N ALA A 160 -16.82 0.75 -1.87
CA ALA A 160 -17.05 -0.67 -1.59
C ALA A 160 -15.73 -1.43 -1.37
N THR A 161 -14.73 -1.19 -2.22
CA THR A 161 -13.39 -1.77 -2.07
C THR A 161 -12.78 -1.46 -0.70
N TYR A 162 -12.73 -0.19 -0.29
CA TYR A 162 -12.20 0.15 1.03
C TYR A 162 -13.07 -0.38 2.18
N ARG A 163 -14.40 -0.42 2.05
CA ARG A 163 -15.28 -1.05 3.06
C ARG A 163 -14.96 -2.54 3.21
N GLU A 164 -14.77 -3.28 2.13
CA GLU A 164 -14.41 -4.70 2.16
C GLU A 164 -13.02 -4.91 2.76
N ILE A 165 -12.02 -4.09 2.40
CA ILE A 165 -10.68 -4.09 3.01
C ILE A 165 -10.79 -4.00 4.54
N PHE A 166 -11.48 -2.98 5.05
CA PHE A 166 -11.59 -2.78 6.50
C PHE A 166 -12.55 -3.78 7.15
N ARG A 167 -13.46 -4.42 6.41
CA ARG A 167 -14.24 -5.55 6.93
C ARG A 167 -13.35 -6.76 7.22
N VAL A 168 -12.53 -7.17 6.25
CA VAL A 168 -11.72 -8.40 6.35
C VAL A 168 -10.54 -8.26 7.31
N LEU A 169 -10.00 -7.05 7.48
CA LEU A 169 -8.93 -6.79 8.44
C LEU A 169 -9.37 -7.12 9.87
N LYS A 170 -8.52 -7.84 10.62
CA LYS A 170 -8.65 -8.01 12.07
C LYS A 170 -8.57 -6.65 12.79
N PRO A 171 -9.13 -6.51 14.01
CA PRO A 171 -8.80 -5.37 14.87
C PRO A 171 -7.28 -5.21 15.01
N GLY A 172 -6.76 -4.01 14.80
CA GLY A 172 -5.32 -3.72 14.76
C GLY A 172 -4.62 -4.12 13.45
N GLY A 173 -5.35 -4.68 12.48
CA GLY A 173 -4.83 -5.02 11.15
C GLY A 173 -4.50 -3.78 10.32
N GLU A 174 -3.66 -3.95 9.30
CA GLU A 174 -3.12 -2.87 8.47
C GLU A 174 -3.52 -3.01 6.99
N LEU A 175 -4.02 -1.92 6.40
CA LEU A 175 -3.96 -1.70 4.97
C LEU A 175 -2.58 -1.12 4.63
N HIS A 176 -1.88 -1.69 3.65
CA HIS A 176 -0.60 -1.19 3.14
C HIS A 176 -0.57 -1.24 1.61
N ILE A 177 -0.79 -0.10 0.94
CA ILE A 177 -0.93 -0.05 -0.52
C ILE A 177 0.06 0.90 -1.14
N SER A 178 0.46 0.61 -2.37
CA SER A 178 1.11 1.56 -3.26
C SER A 178 0.19 1.80 -4.44
N ASP A 179 -0.21 3.05 -4.67
CA ASP A 179 -1.08 3.40 -5.80
C ASP A 179 -0.78 4.81 -6.34
N VAL A 180 -1.37 5.13 -7.49
CA VAL A 180 -1.28 6.45 -8.12
C VAL A 180 -2.33 7.39 -7.54
N PHE A 181 -1.92 8.58 -7.11
CA PHE A 181 -2.78 9.64 -6.63
C PHE A 181 -2.57 10.91 -7.45
N ALA A 182 -3.59 11.76 -7.51
CA ALA A 182 -3.54 13.03 -8.20
C ALA A 182 -3.53 14.21 -7.21
N ASP A 183 -2.86 15.30 -7.56
CA ASP A 183 -2.90 16.56 -6.78
C ASP A 183 -4.26 17.28 -6.87
N ARG A 184 -5.10 16.88 -7.83
CA ARG A 184 -6.41 17.46 -8.10
C ARG A 184 -7.37 16.43 -8.69
N ARG A 185 -8.66 16.76 -8.71
CA ARG A 185 -9.69 15.90 -9.32
C ARG A 185 -9.49 15.74 -10.81
N ILE A 186 -9.49 14.50 -11.28
CA ILE A 186 -9.47 14.17 -12.71
C ILE A 186 -10.80 14.57 -13.36
N PRO A 187 -10.79 15.38 -14.44
CA PRO A 187 -11.99 15.71 -15.21
C PRO A 187 -12.69 14.48 -15.78
N GLU A 188 -14.03 14.52 -15.84
CA GLU A 188 -14.84 13.39 -16.31
C GLU A 188 -14.49 12.93 -17.74
N VAL A 189 -14.15 13.87 -18.62
CA VAL A 189 -13.72 13.56 -20.00
C VAL A 189 -12.47 12.68 -20.04
N LEU A 190 -11.56 12.82 -19.07
CA LEU A 190 -10.34 11.99 -18.98
C LEU A 190 -10.63 10.63 -18.32
N ARG A 191 -11.63 10.54 -17.43
CA ARG A 191 -12.06 9.27 -16.82
C ARG A 191 -12.63 8.28 -17.83
N GLN A 192 -13.19 8.80 -18.92
CA GLN A 192 -13.76 8.00 -20.00
C GLN A 192 -12.72 7.62 -21.07
N ASP A 193 -11.47 8.12 -20.97
CA ASP A 193 -10.39 7.73 -21.86
C ASP A 193 -9.87 6.33 -21.45
N PRO A 194 -10.05 5.29 -22.30
CA PRO A 194 -9.70 3.92 -21.95
C PRO A 194 -8.19 3.71 -21.80
N VAL A 195 -7.36 4.51 -22.48
CA VAL A 195 -5.90 4.41 -22.35
C VAL A 195 -5.47 4.98 -21.00
N LEU A 196 -5.97 6.17 -20.63
CA LEU A 196 -5.65 6.75 -19.32
C LEU A 196 -6.17 5.91 -18.16
N TYR A 197 -7.30 5.22 -18.36
CA TYR A 197 -7.86 4.33 -17.36
C TYR A 197 -7.00 3.06 -17.19
N GLY A 198 -6.60 2.43 -18.30
CA GLY A 198 -5.71 1.27 -18.30
C GLY A 198 -4.31 1.55 -17.75
N GLU A 199 -3.82 2.78 -17.85
CA GLU A 199 -2.54 3.22 -17.27
C GLU A 199 -2.65 3.65 -15.79
N CYS A 200 -3.79 3.36 -15.13
CA CYS A 200 -4.10 3.76 -13.74
C CYS A 200 -4.07 5.28 -13.46
N LEU A 201 -4.06 6.12 -14.50
CA LEU A 201 -3.99 7.59 -14.36
C LEU A 201 -5.37 8.20 -14.14
N SER A 202 -6.34 7.91 -15.02
CA SER A 202 -7.65 8.59 -14.94
C SER A 202 -8.52 8.08 -13.78
N GLY A 203 -8.23 6.86 -13.29
CA GLY A 203 -8.81 6.30 -12.07
C GLY A 203 -8.21 6.85 -10.77
N ALA A 204 -7.08 7.57 -10.84
CA ALA A 204 -6.37 8.09 -9.68
C ALA A 204 -7.24 9.04 -8.86
N MET A 205 -7.30 8.80 -7.55
CA MET A 205 -8.02 9.66 -6.64
C MET A 205 -7.23 10.93 -6.34
N TYR A 206 -7.94 12.05 -6.21
CA TYR A 206 -7.40 13.21 -5.52
C TYR A 206 -7.14 12.84 -4.05
N THR A 207 -5.94 13.12 -3.53
CA THR A 207 -5.53 12.73 -2.17
C THR A 207 -6.53 13.13 -1.08
N GLU A 208 -7.13 14.33 -1.15
CA GLU A 208 -8.14 14.73 -0.13
C GLU A 208 -9.48 14.02 -0.31
N ASP A 209 -9.86 13.60 -1.52
CA ASP A 209 -11.06 12.78 -1.70
C ASP A 209 -10.83 11.37 -1.16
N PHE A 210 -9.61 10.83 -1.28
CA PHE A 210 -9.22 9.59 -0.62
C PHE A 210 -9.30 9.71 0.91
N ARG A 211 -8.73 10.78 1.50
CA ARG A 211 -8.86 11.07 2.94
C ARG A 211 -10.32 11.13 3.39
N ARG A 212 -11.16 11.84 2.64
CA ARG A 212 -12.59 11.96 2.93
C ARG A 212 -13.32 10.62 2.84
N LEU A 213 -12.98 9.79 1.86
CA LEU A 213 -13.56 8.45 1.71
C LEU A 213 -13.22 7.59 2.92
N LEU A 214 -11.95 7.49 3.31
CA LEU A 214 -11.53 6.75 4.50
C LEU A 214 -12.28 7.23 5.75
N HIS A 215 -12.36 8.55 5.93
CA HIS A 215 -13.08 9.13 7.06
C HIS A 215 -14.58 8.81 7.03
N HIS A 216 -15.21 8.80 5.86
CA HIS A 216 -16.61 8.44 5.68
C HIS A 216 -16.90 6.99 6.11
N ILE A 217 -15.97 6.07 5.87
CA ILE A 217 -16.10 4.66 6.26
C ILE A 217 -15.58 4.37 7.69
N GLY A 218 -15.24 5.41 8.45
CA GLY A 218 -14.84 5.30 9.86
C GLY A 218 -13.34 5.17 10.11
N ILE A 219 -12.50 5.33 9.09
CA ILE A 219 -11.04 5.28 9.20
C ILE A 219 -10.49 6.70 9.27
N ARG A 220 -10.06 7.10 10.46
CA ARG A 220 -9.78 8.50 10.78
C ARG A 220 -8.36 8.96 10.45
N ASP A 221 -7.40 8.04 10.42
CA ASP A 221 -5.98 8.34 10.23
C ASP A 221 -5.35 7.34 9.24
N TYR A 222 -4.68 7.87 8.22
CA TYR A 222 -3.79 7.14 7.33
C TYR A 222 -2.43 7.84 7.31
N ARG A 223 -1.37 7.08 7.05
CA ARG A 223 0.01 7.58 6.99
C ARG A 223 0.62 7.35 5.63
N LEU A 224 1.51 8.25 5.23
CA LEU A 224 2.36 8.10 4.05
C LEU A 224 3.68 7.49 4.49
N THR A 225 4.12 6.41 3.84
CA THR A 225 5.45 5.83 4.07
C THR A 225 6.42 6.22 2.96
N ALA A 226 5.91 6.50 1.76
CA ALA A 226 6.68 7.01 0.63
C ALA A 226 5.81 7.88 -0.28
N SER A 227 6.43 8.86 -0.93
CA SER A 227 5.80 9.71 -1.95
C SER A 227 6.80 10.01 -3.04
N ARG A 228 6.40 9.77 -4.31
CA ARG A 228 7.23 10.06 -5.48
C ARG A 228 6.38 10.70 -6.56
N LEU A 229 6.82 11.84 -7.07
CA LEU A 229 6.23 12.46 -8.26
C LEU A 229 6.47 11.55 -9.48
N LEU A 230 5.41 11.23 -10.20
CA LEU A 230 5.50 10.45 -11.43
C LEU A 230 5.79 11.36 -12.62
N THR A 231 6.65 10.87 -13.50
CA THR A 231 6.72 11.33 -14.89
C THR A 231 5.84 10.41 -15.73
N ILE A 232 5.32 10.92 -16.86
CA ILE A 232 4.45 10.14 -17.76
C ILE A 232 5.26 9.65 -18.96
N GLY A 233 6.16 10.49 -19.48
CA GLY A 233 7.10 10.10 -20.54
C GLY A 233 6.46 9.95 -21.93
N ASN A 234 5.16 10.26 -22.06
CA ASN A 234 4.40 10.23 -23.31
C ASN A 234 3.80 11.62 -23.59
N PRO A 235 4.30 12.36 -24.60
CA PRO A 235 3.86 13.73 -24.87
C PRO A 235 2.36 13.88 -25.17
N GLU A 236 1.73 12.87 -25.80
CA GLU A 236 0.30 12.92 -26.10
C GLU A 236 -0.54 12.81 -24.83
N ILE A 237 -0.13 11.91 -23.92
CA ILE A 237 -0.79 11.76 -22.61
C ILE A 237 -0.54 13.01 -21.75
N GLU A 238 0.69 13.54 -21.72
CA GLU A 238 1.03 14.77 -21.00
C GLU A 238 0.17 15.96 -21.47
N GLN A 239 -0.03 16.10 -22.78
CA GLN A 239 -0.91 17.12 -23.34
C GLN A 239 -2.37 16.94 -22.90
N LYS A 240 -2.87 15.70 -22.82
CA LYS A 240 -4.24 15.40 -22.37
C LYS A 240 -4.45 15.69 -20.90
N VAL A 241 -3.52 15.29 -20.02
CA VAL A 241 -3.67 15.47 -18.56
C VAL A 241 -3.35 16.90 -18.12
N GLY A 242 -2.62 17.66 -18.93
CA GLY A 242 -2.31 19.06 -18.67
C GLY A 242 -1.53 19.25 -17.36
N ASN A 243 -2.08 20.04 -16.44
CA ASN A 243 -1.41 20.41 -15.19
C ASN A 243 -1.66 19.44 -14.02
N ILE A 244 -2.29 18.29 -14.27
CA ILE A 244 -2.51 17.27 -13.23
C ILE A 244 -1.17 16.64 -12.90
N LYS A 245 -0.78 16.67 -11.62
CA LYS A 245 0.41 15.98 -11.13
C LYS A 245 -0.01 14.66 -10.52
N PHE A 246 0.68 13.60 -10.92
CA PHE A 246 0.47 12.26 -10.40
C PHE A 246 1.60 11.87 -9.47
N TYR A 247 1.27 11.16 -8.41
CA TYR A 247 2.19 10.70 -7.39
C TYR A 247 1.99 9.22 -7.17
N SER A 248 3.07 8.46 -7.09
CA SER A 248 3.05 7.13 -6.48
C SER A 248 3.16 7.36 -4.98
N LEU A 249 2.11 7.02 -4.24
CA LEU A 249 2.06 7.11 -2.79
C LEU A 249 1.99 5.71 -2.21
N THR A 250 2.84 5.42 -1.23
CA THR A 250 2.67 4.26 -0.38
C THR A 250 1.97 4.71 0.90
N VAL A 251 0.78 4.15 1.11
CA VAL A 251 -0.14 4.51 2.17
C VAL A 251 -0.29 3.34 3.12
N ARG A 252 -0.37 3.63 4.42
CA ARG A 252 -0.85 2.69 5.42
C ARG A 252 -1.99 3.24 6.26
N ALA A 253 -2.88 2.38 6.68
CA ALA A 253 -3.97 2.72 7.60
C ALA A 253 -4.30 1.52 8.48
N PHE A 254 -4.59 1.76 9.76
CA PHE A 254 -4.84 0.70 10.74
C PHE A 254 -6.32 0.61 11.10
N LYS A 255 -6.83 -0.61 11.27
CA LYS A 255 -8.18 -0.86 11.77
C LYS A 255 -8.21 -0.71 13.30
N LEU A 256 -8.15 0.53 13.75
CA LEU A 256 -8.23 0.93 15.15
C LEU A 256 -9.38 1.94 15.28
N PRO A 257 -10.54 1.54 15.82
CA PRO A 257 -11.77 2.34 15.77
C PRO A 257 -11.72 3.61 16.64
N HIS A 258 -10.77 3.69 17.57
CA HIS A 258 -10.58 4.80 18.49
C HIS A 258 -9.56 5.84 18.02
N LEU A 259 -8.98 5.68 16.81
CA LEU A 259 -8.13 6.73 16.25
C LEU A 259 -8.95 8.00 15.99
N GLU A 260 -8.33 9.14 16.27
CA GLU A 260 -8.93 10.46 16.06
C GLU A 260 -8.51 11.02 14.69
N ASP A 261 -9.24 12.02 14.20
CA ASP A 261 -8.94 12.67 12.91
C ASP A 261 -7.75 13.65 13.00
N ARG A 262 -7.31 13.95 14.22
CA ARG A 262 -6.17 14.79 14.54
C ARG A 262 -5.25 14.09 15.53
N CYS A 263 -4.01 14.55 15.55
CA CYS A 263 -3.03 14.07 16.52
C CYS A 263 -3.22 14.79 17.84
N GLU A 264 -3.77 14.09 18.83
CA GLU A 264 -3.98 14.60 20.19
C GLU A 264 -2.84 14.15 21.12
N ASP A 265 -2.45 15.04 22.04
CA ASP A 265 -1.38 14.83 23.00
C ASP A 265 -1.93 14.30 24.32
N HIS A 266 -1.49 13.10 24.69
CA HIS A 266 -1.78 12.45 25.97
C HIS A 266 -0.51 12.22 26.81
N GLY A 267 0.63 12.82 26.42
CA GLY A 267 1.90 12.64 27.10
C GLY A 267 2.50 11.24 26.94
N GLN A 268 2.06 10.49 25.92
CA GLN A 268 2.50 9.12 25.68
C GLN A 268 3.89 9.09 25.04
N VAL A 269 4.68 8.09 25.42
CA VAL A 269 6.04 7.89 24.92
C VAL A 269 6.15 6.50 24.34
N ALA A 270 6.62 6.39 23.10
CA ALA A 270 6.94 5.12 22.46
C ALA A 270 8.46 4.94 22.38
N THR A 271 8.94 3.74 22.71
CA THR A 271 10.35 3.34 22.56
C THR A 271 10.40 2.10 21.68
N TYR A 272 11.07 2.20 20.53
CA TYR A 272 11.35 1.04 19.68
C TYR A 272 12.42 0.16 20.32
N LEU A 273 12.19 -1.16 20.36
CA LEU A 273 13.05 -2.11 21.07
C LEU A 273 14.16 -2.69 20.19
N GLY A 274 14.18 -2.41 18.89
CA GLY A 274 15.21 -2.94 17.97
C GLY A 274 15.02 -4.40 17.59
N THR A 275 13.86 -4.98 17.90
CA THR A 275 13.60 -6.42 17.77
C THR A 275 12.97 -6.82 16.43
N LEU A 276 12.63 -5.86 15.57
CA LEU A 276 12.04 -6.17 14.27
C LEU A 276 13.14 -6.67 13.31
N PRO A 277 12.98 -7.84 12.68
CA PRO A 277 13.93 -8.34 11.68
C PRO A 277 14.18 -7.33 10.56
N GLY A 278 15.44 -7.19 10.14
CA GLY A 278 15.85 -6.21 9.13
C GLY A 278 15.97 -4.75 9.64
N HIS A 279 15.50 -4.45 10.85
CA HIS A 279 15.43 -3.08 11.38
C HIS A 279 16.08 -2.93 12.78
N PRO A 280 17.33 -3.39 13.02
CA PRO A 280 17.90 -3.42 14.37
C PRO A 280 18.18 -2.04 14.98
N HIS A 281 18.36 -1.00 14.15
CA HIS A 281 18.80 0.33 14.59
C HIS A 281 17.69 1.37 14.60
N ALA A 282 16.74 1.26 13.67
CA ALA A 282 15.61 2.17 13.59
C ALA A 282 14.46 1.55 12.79
N PHE A 283 13.26 1.99 13.12
CA PHE A 283 12.02 1.68 12.40
C PHE A 283 11.31 2.98 12.03
N SER A 284 10.94 3.13 10.76
CA SER A 284 10.08 4.22 10.31
C SER A 284 8.65 3.71 10.21
N LEU A 285 7.76 4.24 11.05
CA LEU A 285 6.33 3.95 10.95
C LEU A 285 5.74 4.62 9.71
N ASP A 286 6.18 5.85 9.41
CA ASP A 286 5.74 6.66 8.29
C ASP A 286 6.85 7.68 7.93
N ASP A 287 6.54 8.65 7.07
CA ASP A 287 7.46 9.67 6.58
C ASP A 287 7.94 10.68 7.64
N HIS A 288 7.35 10.68 8.84
CA HIS A 288 7.69 11.63 9.91
C HIS A 288 7.94 10.98 11.29
N HIS A 289 7.66 9.69 11.45
CA HIS A 289 7.95 8.93 12.67
C HIS A 289 9.05 7.90 12.45
N ARG A 290 10.30 8.32 12.71
CA ARG A 290 11.47 7.43 12.75
C ARG A 290 11.90 7.18 14.20
N PHE A 291 11.71 5.94 14.66
CA PHE A 291 12.09 5.51 16.00
C PHE A 291 13.48 4.87 15.99
N GLU A 292 14.43 5.47 16.71
CA GLU A 292 15.74 4.85 16.97
C GLU A 292 15.65 3.84 18.10
N THR A 293 16.35 2.72 17.97
CA THR A 293 16.35 1.64 18.97
C THR A 293 16.77 2.16 20.35
N GLY A 294 15.93 1.92 21.35
CA GLY A 294 16.17 2.32 22.74
C GLY A 294 15.96 3.82 23.04
N ARG A 295 15.74 4.66 22.02
CA ARG A 295 15.49 6.09 22.20
C ARG A 295 13.99 6.34 22.41
N PRO A 296 13.56 6.87 23.57
CA PRO A 296 12.17 7.25 23.77
C PRO A 296 11.81 8.45 22.88
N MET A 297 10.60 8.41 22.31
CA MET A 297 10.01 9.47 21.50
C MET A 297 8.61 9.78 22.04
N LEU A 298 8.33 11.07 22.27
CA LEU A 298 6.97 11.53 22.57
C LEU A 298 6.11 11.35 21.31
N VAL A 299 4.89 10.85 21.47
CA VAL A 299 3.99 10.52 20.37
C VAL A 299 2.56 10.94 20.70
N CYS A 300 1.77 11.26 19.66
CA CYS A 300 0.33 11.46 19.80
C CYS A 300 -0.40 10.15 20.13
N GLY A 301 -1.65 10.26 20.57
CA GLY A 301 -2.52 9.12 20.89
C GLY A 301 -2.66 8.13 19.73
N ASN A 302 -2.84 8.63 18.50
CA ASN A 302 -2.93 7.78 17.31
C ASN A 302 -1.64 6.97 17.07
N THR A 303 -0.48 7.63 17.07
CA THR A 303 0.81 6.94 16.85
C THR A 303 1.09 5.93 17.97
N ALA A 304 0.76 6.27 19.23
CA ALA A 304 0.88 5.35 20.36
C ALA A 304 0.03 4.08 20.16
N ALA A 305 -1.22 4.23 19.70
CA ALA A 305 -2.08 3.10 19.37
C ALA A 305 -1.55 2.27 18.19
N MET A 306 -1.09 2.93 17.12
CA MET A 306 -0.54 2.23 15.93
C MET A 306 0.66 1.34 16.28
N VAL A 307 1.58 1.80 17.13
CA VAL A 307 2.76 1.01 17.51
C VAL A 307 2.51 0.09 18.71
N GLY A 308 1.52 0.39 19.55
CA GLY A 308 1.25 -0.32 20.81
C GLY A 308 0.10 -1.33 20.77
N GLU A 309 -0.81 -1.24 19.79
CA GLU A 309 -2.04 -2.05 19.73
C GLU A 309 -2.16 -2.89 18.44
N THR A 310 -1.13 -2.90 17.62
CA THR A 310 -1.07 -3.67 16.37
C THR A 310 0.00 -4.76 16.48
N ARG A 311 0.30 -5.46 15.38
CA ARG A 311 1.43 -6.41 15.35
C ARG A 311 2.78 -5.79 15.72
N TYR A 312 2.91 -4.47 15.67
CA TYR A 312 4.11 -3.76 16.12
C TYR A 312 4.30 -3.74 17.64
N ALA A 313 3.25 -4.05 18.43
CA ALA A 313 3.26 -3.94 19.89
C ALA A 313 4.39 -4.73 20.56
N THR A 314 4.76 -5.89 20.02
CA THR A 314 5.86 -6.73 20.54
C THR A 314 7.25 -6.09 20.37
N HIS A 315 7.35 -5.07 19.51
CA HIS A 315 8.59 -4.37 19.18
C HIS A 315 8.68 -2.97 19.80
N PHE A 316 7.65 -2.56 20.54
CA PHE A 316 7.57 -1.24 21.14
C PHE A 316 7.23 -1.34 22.62
N ARG A 317 7.80 -0.44 23.41
CA ARG A 317 7.32 -0.12 24.75
C ARG A 317 6.64 1.23 24.71
N VAL A 318 5.33 1.24 24.93
CA VAL A 318 4.52 2.47 25.07
C VAL A 318 4.29 2.75 26.55
N ILE A 319 4.57 3.97 26.99
CA ILE A 319 4.40 4.45 28.37
C ILE A 319 3.38 5.57 28.36
N GLY A 320 2.49 5.59 29.36
CA GLY A 320 1.38 6.52 29.47
C GLY A 320 0.07 5.93 28.97
N ASP A 321 -1.02 6.64 29.22
CA ASP A 321 -2.37 6.30 28.78
C ASP A 321 -3.11 7.58 28.33
N GLN A 322 -4.34 7.44 27.88
CA GLN A 322 -5.17 8.57 27.43
C GLN A 322 -6.04 9.18 28.55
N SER A 323 -5.70 8.95 29.82
CA SER A 323 -6.50 9.47 30.96
C SER A 323 -6.38 10.99 31.15
N GLN A 324 -5.32 11.60 30.62
CA GLN A 324 -5.10 13.05 30.61
C GLN A 324 -4.88 13.52 29.17
N HIS A 325 -5.45 14.68 28.83
CA HIS A 325 -5.31 15.32 27.52
C HIS A 325 -4.61 16.67 27.67
N PHE A 326 -3.57 16.89 26.89
CA PHE A 326 -2.72 18.08 26.92
C PHE A 326 -2.97 19.03 25.73
N GLY A 327 -3.94 18.71 24.87
CA GLY A 327 -4.25 19.46 23.66
C GLY A 327 -3.70 18.80 22.40
N LEU A 328 -3.46 19.60 21.37
CA LEU A 328 -2.98 19.11 20.08
C LEU A 328 -1.49 18.73 20.15
N PHE A 329 -1.16 17.57 19.60
CA PHE A 329 0.22 17.15 19.37
C PHE A 329 0.73 17.75 18.06
N ASP A 330 1.93 18.33 18.09
CA ASP A 330 2.59 18.85 16.88
C ASP A 330 3.12 17.68 16.04
N CYS A 331 2.22 17.10 15.24
CA CYS A 331 2.47 15.95 14.39
C CYS A 331 2.58 16.40 12.94
N GLY A 332 3.76 16.23 12.35
CA GLY A 332 3.99 16.46 10.93
C GLY A 332 5.43 16.15 10.57
N PRO A 333 5.76 16.05 9.27
CA PRO A 333 7.15 15.99 8.84
C PRO A 333 7.90 17.18 9.44
N SER A 334 8.97 16.88 10.18
CA SER A 334 9.89 17.90 10.66
C SER A 334 10.28 18.77 9.46
N PRO A 335 10.17 20.11 9.53
CA PRO A 335 10.53 20.97 8.41
C PRO A 335 11.94 20.58 7.97
N ALA A 336 12.06 20.12 6.72
CA ALA A 336 13.33 19.66 6.18
C ALA A 336 14.36 20.77 6.40
N VAL A 337 15.44 20.45 7.13
CA VAL A 337 16.59 21.34 7.24
C VAL A 337 17.20 21.42 5.84
N GLY A 338 16.91 22.50 5.11
CA GLY A 338 17.45 22.79 3.79
C GLY A 338 16.42 22.94 2.67
N ALA A 339 15.47 23.86 2.81
CA ALA A 339 15.00 24.63 1.66
C ALA A 339 15.71 25.99 1.75
N ASP A 340 16.73 26.18 0.92
CA ASP A 340 17.46 27.44 0.80
C ASP A 340 16.49 28.55 0.37
N ASP A 341 16.00 29.33 1.33
CA ASP A 341 15.50 30.68 1.10
C ASP A 341 16.71 31.63 0.91
N ALA A 342 17.45 31.39 -0.17
CA ALA A 342 18.46 32.30 -0.67
C ALA A 342 17.87 33.18 -1.78
N SER A 343 16.82 33.94 -1.49
CA SER A 343 16.35 35.01 -2.39
C SER A 343 15.61 36.16 -1.71
N ALA A 344 16.08 36.63 -0.55
CA ALA A 344 15.59 37.90 0.00
C ALA A 344 16.55 38.58 0.98
N ALA A 345 17.78 38.89 0.57
CA ALA A 345 18.61 39.87 1.27
C ALA A 345 19.73 40.40 0.36
N GLY A 346 19.40 41.36 -0.50
CA GLY A 346 20.39 42.07 -1.31
C GLY A 346 20.02 43.53 -1.44
N GLY A 347 20.46 44.37 -0.51
CA GLY A 347 20.58 45.81 -0.72
C GLY A 347 20.07 46.71 0.40
N CYS A 348 20.84 46.85 1.48
CA CYS A 348 20.96 48.13 2.20
C CYS A 348 22.27 48.18 2.99
N GLY A 349 23.09 49.21 2.73
CA GLY A 349 24.09 49.71 3.67
C GLY A 349 25.52 49.78 3.16
N CYS A 350 25.90 50.92 2.56
CA CYS A 350 26.81 51.89 3.15
C CYS A 350 26.55 53.26 2.50
#